data_AF-A0A384IJJ2-F1
#
_entry.id   AF-A0A384IJJ2-F1
#
_cell.length_a   1.000
_cell.length_b   1.000
_cell.length_c   1.000
_cell.angle_alpha   90.00
_cell.angle_beta   90.00
_cell.angle_gamma   90.00
#
_symmetry.space_group_name_H-M   'P 1'
#
loop_
_entity.id
_entity.type
_entity.pdbx_description
1 polymer ?
#
loop_
_entity_poly.entity_id
_entity_poly.type
_entity_poly.pdbx_seq_one_letter_code
_entity_poly.pdbx_strand_id
1 'polypeptide(L)'
;MYSPPADPTDQQRMRRAFARSARALGSTIAGPEVWGWHGRTLSSRVQHPERGTCWLRLLSAPQDKAVGKIWDGNRQASVLFDGHVNKPLLYDTTESSSDGCAYRSELHQYIDEPISTPSPVLRRDPNPPPAWWDSLRTDLDHVSAVLTNRMAVRQEWVDRTVPRFLDVPGPRITDWTTAHGDLHTANLTSHTPYLLDWEGFGLAPAGYDAAMLLAYSLLAPAFARRVRDTFPVLKTEPGRIAQLIVITELLQSASRGDHPELVPPLRALASEVS
;
A
#
# COMPACT_ATOMS: atom_id res chain seq x y z
N MET A 1 -12.49 -3.86 7.36
CA MET A 1 -13.30 -2.63 7.11
C MET A 1 -12.51 -1.42 7.61
N TYR A 2 -12.57 -0.28 6.91
CA TYR A 2 -12.07 1.00 7.41
C TYR A 2 -13.07 1.54 8.43
N SER A 3 -12.77 1.34 9.71
CA SER A 3 -13.70 1.64 10.80
C SER A 3 -12.92 1.88 12.08
N PRO A 4 -13.47 2.62 13.05
CA PRO A 4 -12.89 2.64 14.39
C PRO A 4 -12.86 1.22 14.99
N PRO A 5 -12.04 1.01 16.05
CA PRO A 5 -12.12 -0.20 16.87
C PRO A 5 -13.56 -0.45 17.34
N ALA A 6 -13.96 -1.72 17.40
CA ALA A 6 -15.30 -2.10 17.85
C ALA A 6 -15.53 -1.80 19.34
N ASP A 7 -14.47 -1.87 20.15
CA ASP A 7 -14.51 -1.48 21.56
C ASP A 7 -14.38 0.04 21.71
N PRO A 8 -15.39 0.73 22.31
CA PRO A 8 -15.31 2.17 22.58
C PRO A 8 -14.10 2.59 23.43
N THR A 9 -13.62 1.70 24.30
CA THR A 9 -12.44 1.92 25.15
C THR A 9 -11.19 2.03 24.28
N ASP A 10 -11.04 1.16 23.29
CA ASP A 10 -9.94 1.21 22.33
C ASP A 10 -10.01 2.44 21.43
N GLN A 11 -11.21 2.82 20.99
CA GLN A 11 -11.41 4.04 20.23
C GLN A 11 -10.96 5.28 21.04
N GLN A 12 -11.36 5.37 22.31
CA GLN A 12 -10.99 6.48 23.18
C GLN A 12 -9.48 6.49 23.49
N ARG A 13 -8.88 5.31 23.69
CA ARG A 13 -7.44 5.14 23.87
C ARG A 13 -6.67 5.67 22.65
N MET A 14 -7.07 5.28 21.45
CA MET A 14 -6.49 5.76 20.18
C MET A 14 -6.61 7.28 20.03
N ARG A 15 -7.78 7.87 20.31
CA ARG A 15 -7.97 9.33 20.26
C ARG A 15 -7.07 10.08 21.24
N ARG A 16 -6.93 9.56 22.46
CA ARG A 16 -6.02 10.15 23.47
C ARG A 16 -4.56 10.09 23.01
N ALA A 17 -4.12 8.96 22.46
CA ALA A 17 -2.78 8.81 21.90
C ALA A 17 -2.54 9.74 20.70
N PHE A 18 -3.54 9.90 19.83
CA PHE A 18 -3.47 10.80 18.68
C PHE A 18 -3.33 12.27 19.11
N ALA A 19 -4.15 12.71 20.06
CA ALA A 19 -4.08 14.07 20.60
C ALA A 19 -2.74 14.36 21.31
N ARG A 20 -2.18 13.37 22.03
CA ARG A 20 -0.83 13.48 22.61
C ARG A 20 0.24 13.62 21.52
N SER A 21 0.12 12.83 20.46
CA SER A 21 1.07 12.83 19.35
C SER A 21 1.05 14.15 18.57
N ALA A 22 -0.15 14.69 18.32
CA ALA A 22 -0.29 16.00 17.68
C ALA A 22 0.47 17.08 18.48
N ARG A 23 0.29 17.12 19.81
CA ARG A 23 1.04 18.03 20.70
C ARG A 23 2.54 17.78 20.69
N ALA A 24 2.97 16.52 20.76
CA ALA A 24 4.39 16.16 20.76
C ALA A 24 5.09 16.58 19.46
N LEU A 25 4.38 16.51 18.34
CA LEU A 25 4.85 16.93 17.01
C LEU A 25 4.49 18.40 16.69
N GLY A 26 4.18 19.22 17.70
CA GLY A 26 3.94 20.66 17.53
C GLY A 26 2.77 21.01 16.61
N SER A 27 1.76 20.15 16.48
CA SER A 27 0.67 20.29 15.51
C SER A 27 -0.71 20.31 16.17
N THR A 28 -1.67 20.96 15.51
CA THR A 28 -3.08 21.05 15.94
C THR A 28 -3.99 20.31 14.96
N ILE A 29 -4.90 19.48 15.47
CA ILE A 29 -5.85 18.72 14.64
C ILE A 29 -6.83 19.67 13.97
N ALA A 30 -7.00 19.53 12.65
CA ALA A 30 -7.76 20.47 11.81
C ALA A 30 -8.64 19.78 10.74
N GLY A 31 -8.82 18.46 10.84
CA GLY A 31 -9.63 17.69 9.91
C GLY A 31 -10.44 16.60 10.62
N PRO A 32 -11.29 15.87 9.86
CA PRO A 32 -11.99 14.71 10.39
C PRO A 32 -11.01 13.58 10.72
N GLU A 33 -11.47 12.63 11.54
CA GLU A 33 -10.77 11.38 11.79
C GLU A 33 -10.88 10.46 10.57
N VAL A 34 -9.75 9.88 10.17
CA VAL A 34 -9.70 8.82 9.16
C VAL A 34 -9.13 7.58 9.81
N TRP A 35 -9.97 6.55 9.93
CA TRP A 35 -9.62 5.28 10.56
C TRP A 35 -9.13 4.28 9.52
N GLY A 36 -7.98 3.65 9.80
CA GLY A 36 -7.46 2.57 8.98
C GLY A 36 -8.20 1.26 9.14
N TRP A 37 -7.71 0.24 8.44
CA TRP A 37 -8.24 -1.11 8.50
C TRP A 37 -8.29 -1.65 9.95
N HIS A 38 -9.49 -2.04 10.39
CA HIS A 38 -9.76 -2.51 11.77
C HIS A 38 -9.30 -1.56 12.88
N GLY A 39 -9.27 -0.25 12.61
CA GLY A 39 -8.90 0.74 13.62
C GLY A 39 -7.44 0.70 14.06
N ARG A 40 -6.56 0.02 13.30
CA ARG A 40 -5.12 -0.07 13.57
C ARG A 40 -4.40 1.27 13.48
N THR A 41 -4.92 2.15 12.64
CA THR A 41 -4.41 3.50 12.48
C THR A 41 -5.51 4.53 12.66
N LEU A 42 -5.13 5.70 13.14
CA LEU A 42 -5.95 6.89 13.20
C LEU A 42 -5.16 8.04 12.57
N SER A 43 -5.76 8.71 11.60
CA SER A 43 -5.12 9.81 10.89
C SER A 43 -6.03 11.04 10.84
N SER A 44 -5.41 12.20 10.64
CA SER A 44 -6.15 13.44 10.37
C SER A 44 -5.23 14.50 9.75
N ARG A 45 -5.86 15.45 9.07
CA ARG A 45 -5.19 16.70 8.68
C ARG A 45 -4.89 17.52 9.92
N VAL A 46 -3.67 18.02 10.02
CA VAL A 46 -3.20 18.88 11.11
C VAL A 46 -2.58 20.17 10.57
N GLN A 47 -2.51 21.20 11.41
CA GLN A 47 -1.79 22.44 11.14
C GLN A 47 -0.50 22.46 11.96
N HIS A 48 0.62 22.71 11.28
CA HIS A 48 1.95 22.85 11.89
C HIS A 48 2.47 24.29 11.66
N PRO A 49 2.99 24.99 12.69
CA PRO A 49 3.37 26.41 12.57
C PRO A 49 4.35 26.72 11.45
N GLU A 50 5.33 25.86 11.22
CA GLU A 50 6.39 26.08 10.22
C GLU A 50 6.13 25.43 8.86
N ARG A 51 5.27 24.39 8.83
CA ARG A 51 5.08 23.54 7.63
C ARG A 51 3.70 23.71 7.01
N GLY A 52 2.83 24.50 7.64
CA GLY A 52 1.44 24.64 7.25
C GLY A 52 0.65 23.34 7.43
N THR A 53 -0.20 23.02 6.45
CA THR A 53 -1.04 21.83 6.46
C THR A 53 -0.20 20.56 6.33
N CYS A 54 -0.37 19.63 7.27
CA CYS A 54 0.29 18.33 7.30
C CYS A 54 -0.73 17.19 7.48
N TRP A 55 -0.28 15.96 7.27
CA TRP A 55 -1.04 14.74 7.56
C TRP A 55 -0.42 14.01 8.75
N LEU A 56 -1.16 13.86 9.85
CA LEU A 56 -0.72 13.08 10.99
C LEU A 56 -1.34 11.69 10.91
N ARG A 57 -0.50 10.65 10.97
CA ARG A 57 -0.90 9.24 11.06
C ARG A 57 -0.38 8.65 12.37
N LEU A 58 -1.25 8.01 13.13
CA LEU A 58 -0.91 7.23 14.32
C LEU A 58 -1.17 5.75 14.03
N LEU A 59 -0.16 4.91 14.21
CA LEU A 59 -0.26 3.46 14.23
C LEU A 59 -0.23 2.97 15.67
N SER A 60 -1.05 1.96 15.99
CA SER A 60 -0.98 1.25 17.27
C SER A 60 -0.80 -0.25 17.09
N ALA A 61 -0.02 -0.84 17.98
CA ALA A 61 0.18 -2.28 18.08
C ALA A 61 0.32 -2.67 19.56
N PRO A 62 0.04 -3.93 19.93
CA PRO A 62 0.52 -4.49 21.20
C PRO A 62 2.03 -4.27 21.32
N GLN A 63 2.51 -3.90 22.50
CA GLN A 63 3.88 -3.46 22.69
C GLN A 63 4.92 -4.53 22.33
N ASP A 64 4.61 -5.81 22.57
CA ASP A 64 5.41 -6.97 22.18
C ASP A 64 5.44 -7.21 20.66
N LYS A 65 4.55 -6.56 19.91
CA LYS A 65 4.40 -6.66 18.45
C LYS A 65 4.71 -5.36 17.71
N ALA A 66 5.20 -4.36 18.42
CA ALA A 66 5.51 -3.02 17.91
C ALA A 66 6.86 -2.99 17.17
N VAL A 67 7.06 -3.92 16.24
CA VAL A 67 8.29 -4.11 15.48
C VAL A 67 8.00 -4.63 14.08
N GLY A 68 8.95 -4.47 13.17
CA GLY A 68 8.98 -5.18 11.91
C GLY A 68 8.30 -4.44 10.75
N LYS A 69 7.93 -5.21 9.71
CA LYS A 69 7.60 -4.71 8.36
C LYS A 69 6.68 -3.49 8.40
N ILE A 70 5.51 -3.63 9.03
CA ILE A 70 4.48 -2.59 9.06
C ILE A 70 4.85 -1.43 9.99
N TRP A 71 5.52 -1.72 11.10
CA TRP A 71 5.85 -0.70 12.10
C TRP A 71 6.86 0.33 11.57
N ASP A 72 7.84 -0.12 10.79
CA ASP A 72 8.95 0.73 10.34
C ASP A 72 8.85 1.14 8.86
N GLY A 73 7.81 0.69 8.14
CA GLY A 73 7.73 0.80 6.69
C GLY A 73 7.80 2.23 6.16
N ASN A 74 6.93 3.14 6.61
CA ASN A 74 6.93 4.52 6.12
C ASN A 74 8.25 5.26 6.42
N ARG A 75 8.83 5.05 7.61
CA ARG A 75 10.12 5.65 7.96
C ARG A 75 11.25 5.13 7.08
N GLN A 76 11.34 3.82 6.91
CA GLN A 76 12.38 3.22 6.06
C GLN A 76 12.21 3.65 4.61
N ALA A 77 10.99 3.70 4.08
CA ALA A 77 10.71 4.19 2.73
C ALA A 77 11.12 5.67 2.59
N SER A 78 10.87 6.50 3.61
CA SER A 78 11.26 7.91 3.54
C SER A 78 12.76 8.12 3.47
N VAL A 79 13.53 7.35 4.23
CA VAL A 79 15.01 7.40 4.17
C VAL A 79 15.51 6.83 2.84
N LEU A 80 14.91 5.74 2.38
CA LEU A 80 15.43 5.00 1.24
C LEU A 80 15.19 5.71 -0.09
N PHE A 81 14.04 6.35 -0.26
CA PHE A 81 13.69 7.03 -1.51
C PHE A 81 14.00 8.54 -1.50
N ASP A 82 14.18 9.14 -0.32
CA ASP A 82 14.67 10.53 -0.13
C ASP A 82 14.12 11.59 -1.12
N GLY A 83 12.81 11.53 -1.41
CA GLY A 83 12.15 12.47 -2.32
C GLY A 83 12.36 12.24 -3.82
N HIS A 84 13.01 11.14 -4.22
CA HIS A 84 13.23 10.76 -5.61
C HIS A 84 12.04 10.05 -6.29
N VAL A 85 11.00 9.75 -5.53
CA VAL A 85 9.72 9.22 -6.02
C VAL A 85 8.59 10.11 -5.55
N ASN A 86 7.51 10.23 -6.35
CA ASN A 86 6.32 10.95 -5.89
C ASN A 86 5.65 10.20 -4.74
N LYS A 87 6.09 10.46 -3.51
CA LYS A 87 5.46 10.00 -2.28
C LYS A 87 5.36 11.15 -1.28
N PRO A 88 4.44 11.11 -0.32
CA PRO A 88 4.44 12.07 0.78
C PRO A 88 5.80 12.06 1.52
N LEU A 89 6.37 13.25 1.73
CA LEU A 89 7.53 13.40 2.60
C LEU A 89 7.16 13.07 4.04
N LEU A 90 8.07 12.42 4.77
CA LEU A 90 7.95 12.24 6.23
C LEU A 90 8.75 13.35 6.90
N TYR A 91 8.07 14.23 7.63
CA TYR A 91 8.70 15.37 8.29
C TYR A 91 9.26 15.02 9.66
N ASP A 92 8.51 14.24 10.45
CA ASP A 92 8.91 13.89 11.81
C ASP A 92 8.15 12.65 12.31
N THR A 93 8.68 12.00 13.33
CA THR A 93 8.06 10.85 13.98
C THR A 93 8.21 10.91 15.49
N THR A 94 7.20 10.45 16.23
CA THR A 94 7.33 10.16 17.66
C THR A 94 6.85 8.76 17.96
N GLU A 95 7.47 8.13 18.94
CA GLU A 95 7.03 6.84 19.47
C GLU A 95 6.68 6.99 20.95
N SER A 96 5.67 6.25 21.40
CA SER A 96 5.28 6.20 22.80
C SER A 96 4.63 4.86 23.13
N SER A 97 4.52 4.54 24.41
CA SER A 97 3.81 3.34 24.86
C SER A 97 3.00 3.64 26.11
N SER A 98 1.82 3.06 26.21
CA SER A 98 0.98 3.09 27.41
C SER A 98 0.02 1.91 27.42
N ASP A 99 -0.28 1.37 28.59
CA ASP A 99 -1.30 0.33 28.79
C ASP A 99 -1.10 -0.91 27.89
N GLY A 100 0.14 -1.38 27.79
CA GLY A 100 0.52 -2.55 26.98
C GLY A 100 0.47 -2.33 25.46
N CYS A 101 0.27 -1.09 25.02
CA CYS A 101 0.23 -0.72 23.61
C CYS A 101 1.35 0.25 23.27
N ALA A 102 1.97 0.03 22.12
CA ALA A 102 2.87 0.99 21.51
C ALA A 102 2.11 1.84 20.49
N TYR A 103 2.64 3.03 20.27
CA TYR A 103 2.17 4.00 19.30
C TYR A 103 3.34 4.57 18.52
N ARG A 104 3.18 4.63 17.20
CA ARG A 104 4.07 5.34 16.30
C ARG A 104 3.26 6.40 15.59
N SER A 105 3.73 7.63 15.66
CA SER A 105 3.11 8.77 15.02
C SER A 105 4.03 9.36 13.99
N GLU A 106 3.47 9.70 12.85
CA GLU A 106 4.22 10.06 11.65
C GLU A 106 3.57 11.31 11.05
N LEU A 107 4.30 12.43 11.08
CA LEU A 107 3.89 13.70 10.48
C LEU A 107 4.38 13.74 9.04
N HIS A 108 3.45 13.68 8.10
CA HIS A 108 3.73 13.66 6.68
C HIS A 108 3.34 14.98 6.01
N GLN A 109 3.92 15.20 4.84
CA GLN A 109 3.38 16.13 3.85
C GLN A 109 1.90 15.83 3.60
N TYR A 110 1.08 16.88 3.60
CA TYR A 110 -0.29 16.78 3.14
C TYR A 110 -0.31 16.87 1.61
N ILE A 111 -0.81 15.84 0.95
CA ILE A 111 -1.04 15.84 -0.50
C ILE A 111 -2.44 16.39 -0.75
N ASP A 112 -2.50 17.61 -1.30
CA ASP A 112 -3.77 18.27 -1.66
C ASP A 112 -4.26 17.85 -3.05
N GLU A 113 -4.27 16.54 -3.28
CA GLU A 113 -4.85 15.91 -4.46
C GLU A 113 -5.79 14.78 -4.05
N PRO A 114 -6.92 14.60 -4.75
CA PRO A 114 -7.82 13.49 -4.46
C PRO A 114 -7.17 12.16 -4.84
N ILE A 115 -7.38 11.13 -4.00
CA ILE A 115 -7.13 9.74 -4.38
C ILE A 115 -7.88 9.39 -5.67
N SER A 116 -7.30 8.54 -6.51
CA SER A 116 -7.88 8.16 -7.81
C SER A 116 -9.22 7.48 -7.62
N THR A 117 -9.30 6.50 -6.72
CA THR A 117 -10.55 5.88 -6.31
C THR A 117 -10.61 5.59 -4.81
N PRO A 118 -11.79 5.61 -4.17
CA PRO A 118 -11.93 5.29 -2.75
C PRO A 118 -11.82 3.79 -2.42
N SER A 119 -11.75 2.93 -3.44
CA SER A 119 -11.66 1.47 -3.29
C SER A 119 -10.48 0.95 -4.09
N PRO A 120 -9.78 -0.10 -3.61
CA PRO A 120 -8.72 -0.75 -4.38
C PRO A 120 -9.26 -1.43 -5.64
N VAL A 121 -10.49 -1.95 -5.60
CA VAL A 121 -11.11 -2.59 -6.77
C VAL A 121 -11.64 -1.53 -7.74
N LEU A 122 -11.02 -1.45 -8.91
CA LEU A 122 -11.41 -0.47 -9.91
C LEU A 122 -12.58 -0.99 -10.76
N ARG A 123 -13.71 -0.28 -10.69
CA ARG A 123 -14.94 -0.63 -11.43
C ARG A 123 -15.24 0.27 -12.61
N ARG A 124 -14.68 1.48 -12.61
CA ARG A 124 -14.85 2.48 -13.66
C ARG A 124 -13.49 3.06 -13.96
N ASP A 125 -13.18 3.17 -15.24
CA ASP A 125 -11.92 3.76 -15.70
C ASP A 125 -11.90 5.26 -15.36
N PRO A 126 -10.93 5.74 -14.56
CA PRO A 126 -10.77 7.16 -14.27
C PRO A 126 -10.22 7.94 -15.48
N ASN A 127 -9.83 7.25 -16.55
CA ASN A 127 -9.26 7.79 -17.78
C ASN A 127 -8.11 8.79 -17.54
N PRO A 128 -7.07 8.41 -16.77
CA PRO A 128 -5.99 9.32 -16.46
C PRO A 128 -5.17 9.65 -17.73
N PRO A 129 -4.65 10.88 -17.83
CA PRO A 129 -3.93 11.34 -19.02
C PRO A 129 -2.61 10.57 -19.22
N PRO A 130 -2.04 10.54 -20.44
CA PRO A 130 -0.77 9.86 -20.71
C PRO A 130 0.37 10.25 -19.75
N ALA A 131 0.48 11.54 -19.41
CA ALA A 131 1.50 12.03 -18.48
C ALA A 131 1.42 11.42 -17.07
N TRP A 132 0.22 11.02 -16.62
CA TRP A 132 0.04 10.32 -15.35
C TRP A 132 0.68 8.93 -15.41
N TRP A 133 0.51 8.21 -16.52
CA TRP A 133 1.12 6.90 -16.73
C TRP A 133 2.64 6.98 -16.85
N ASP A 134 3.16 7.98 -17.58
CA ASP A 134 4.60 8.20 -17.70
C ASP A 134 5.25 8.52 -16.36
N SER A 135 4.59 9.33 -15.53
CA SER A 135 5.05 9.65 -14.18
C SER A 135 5.05 8.40 -13.30
N LEU A 136 3.95 7.64 -13.26
CA LEU A 136 3.85 6.40 -12.48
C LEU A 136 4.92 5.38 -12.89
N ARG A 137 5.13 5.20 -14.20
CA ARG A 137 6.17 4.31 -14.72
C ARG A 137 7.56 4.76 -14.27
N THR A 138 7.85 6.05 -14.36
CA THR A 138 9.14 6.62 -13.94
C THR A 138 9.41 6.36 -12.45
N ASP A 139 8.40 6.58 -11.59
CA ASP A 139 8.54 6.31 -10.16
C ASP A 139 8.73 4.80 -9.89
N LEU A 140 7.96 3.92 -10.53
CA LEU A 140 8.11 2.47 -10.33
C LEU A 140 9.43 1.92 -10.88
N ASP A 141 9.94 2.48 -11.98
CA ASP A 141 11.28 2.17 -12.50
C ASP A 141 12.33 2.55 -11.44
N HIS A 142 12.22 3.73 -10.83
CA HIS A 142 13.11 4.14 -9.73
C HIS A 142 12.98 3.22 -8.51
N VAL A 143 11.75 2.91 -8.09
CA VAL A 143 11.48 2.00 -6.96
C VAL A 143 12.15 0.66 -7.20
N SER A 144 12.00 0.08 -8.39
CA SER A 144 12.54 -1.23 -8.72
C SER A 144 14.07 -1.30 -8.68
N ALA A 145 14.75 -0.19 -8.95
CA ALA A 145 16.21 -0.08 -8.99
C ALA A 145 16.86 0.11 -7.61
N VAL A 146 16.08 0.55 -6.62
CA VAL A 146 16.56 0.78 -5.26
C VAL A 146 16.75 -0.55 -4.53
N LEU A 147 17.89 -0.72 -3.85
CA LEU A 147 18.18 -1.94 -3.08
C LEU A 147 17.59 -1.86 -1.67
N THR A 148 16.97 -2.94 -1.21
CA THR A 148 16.49 -3.08 0.17
C THR A 148 16.66 -4.51 0.67
N ASN A 149 16.69 -4.69 1.98
CA ASN A 149 16.63 -5.99 2.65
C ASN A 149 15.23 -6.30 3.22
N ARG A 150 14.27 -5.37 3.07
CA ARG A 150 12.88 -5.61 3.43
C ARG A 150 12.28 -6.63 2.49
N MET A 151 11.34 -7.43 2.99
CA MET A 151 10.66 -8.45 2.21
C MET A 151 9.18 -8.07 2.07
N ALA A 152 8.73 -7.84 0.84
CA ALA A 152 7.31 -7.67 0.55
C ALA A 152 6.65 -9.05 0.39
N VAL A 153 7.24 -9.89 -0.45
CA VAL A 153 6.83 -11.28 -0.76
C VAL A 153 7.88 -12.25 -0.22
N ARG A 154 7.46 -13.44 0.21
CA ARG A 154 8.36 -14.51 0.69
C ARG A 154 8.20 -15.77 -0.15
N GLN A 155 9.31 -16.37 -0.60
CA GLN A 155 9.27 -17.60 -1.40
C GLN A 155 8.54 -18.74 -0.65
N GLU A 156 8.71 -18.87 0.66
CA GLU A 156 8.05 -19.90 1.46
C GLU A 156 6.52 -19.73 1.50
N TRP A 157 6.04 -18.49 1.38
CA TRP A 157 4.61 -18.24 1.24
C TRP A 157 4.13 -18.67 -0.15
N VAL A 158 4.90 -18.38 -1.20
CA VAL A 158 4.58 -18.74 -2.60
C VAL A 158 4.49 -20.26 -2.74
N ASP A 159 5.53 -20.98 -2.31
CA ASP A 159 5.63 -22.44 -2.39
C ASP A 159 4.45 -23.14 -1.70
N ARG A 160 3.99 -22.59 -0.58
CA ARG A 160 2.87 -23.13 0.20
C ARG A 160 1.50 -22.75 -0.35
N THR A 161 1.35 -21.53 -0.88
CA THR A 161 0.03 -20.91 -1.07
C THR A 161 -0.43 -20.98 -2.52
N VAL A 162 0.46 -20.80 -3.49
CA VAL A 162 0.09 -20.88 -4.91
C VAL A 162 -0.55 -22.23 -5.26
N PRO A 163 -0.01 -23.40 -4.85
CA PRO A 163 -0.65 -24.68 -5.13
C PRO A 163 -2.06 -24.81 -4.55
N ARG A 164 -2.31 -24.21 -3.39
CA ARG A 164 -3.61 -24.29 -2.71
C ARG A 164 -4.70 -23.52 -3.45
N PHE A 165 -4.35 -22.41 -4.10
CA PHE A 165 -5.32 -21.55 -4.74
C PHE A 165 -5.39 -21.77 -6.24
N LEU A 166 -4.27 -22.05 -6.92
CA LEU A 166 -4.20 -22.14 -8.37
C LEU A 166 -4.00 -23.56 -8.91
N ASP A 167 -3.80 -24.56 -8.05
CA ASP A 167 -3.55 -25.96 -8.45
C ASP A 167 -2.32 -26.13 -9.38
N VAL A 168 -1.34 -25.24 -9.23
CA VAL A 168 -0.05 -25.28 -9.93
C VAL A 168 1.11 -25.17 -8.93
N PRO A 169 2.30 -25.71 -9.22
CA PRO A 169 3.47 -25.53 -8.36
C PRO A 169 3.75 -24.05 -8.08
N GLY A 170 4.21 -23.73 -6.87
CA GLY A 170 4.67 -22.38 -6.55
C GLY A 170 5.85 -22.00 -7.45
N PRO A 171 5.76 -20.89 -8.22
CA PRO A 171 6.87 -20.48 -9.07
C PRO A 171 8.06 -20.03 -8.22
N ARG A 172 9.26 -20.36 -8.68
CA ARG A 172 10.50 -19.86 -8.08
C ARG A 172 10.72 -18.41 -8.50
N ILE A 173 10.87 -17.52 -7.54
CA ILE A 173 11.20 -16.11 -7.80
C ILE A 173 12.70 -16.01 -8.06
N THR A 174 13.07 -15.76 -9.31
CA THR A 174 14.46 -15.58 -9.76
C THR A 174 14.89 -14.13 -9.77
N ASP A 175 13.97 -13.22 -10.05
CA ASP A 175 14.24 -11.80 -10.25
C ASP A 175 13.53 -11.00 -9.17
N TRP A 176 14.31 -10.57 -8.17
CA TRP A 176 13.85 -9.79 -7.04
C TRP A 176 14.12 -8.31 -7.28
N THR A 177 13.09 -7.49 -7.15
CA THR A 177 13.19 -6.02 -7.19
C THR A 177 12.50 -5.43 -5.96
N THR A 178 12.85 -4.21 -5.60
CA THR A 178 12.04 -3.48 -4.62
C THR A 178 10.69 -3.13 -5.24
N ALA A 179 9.63 -3.28 -4.47
CA ALA A 179 8.26 -2.96 -4.83
C ALA A 179 7.60 -2.11 -3.75
N HIS A 180 6.64 -1.28 -4.15
CA HIS A 180 5.71 -0.58 -3.27
C HIS A 180 4.97 -1.59 -2.38
N GLY A 181 4.57 -2.73 -2.94
CA GLY A 181 4.05 -3.87 -2.20
C GLY A 181 2.53 -3.83 -1.94
N ASP A 182 1.86 -2.74 -2.30
CA ASP A 182 0.40 -2.57 -2.20
C ASP A 182 -0.14 -1.59 -3.27
N LEU A 183 0.24 -1.78 -4.54
CA LEU A 183 -0.11 -0.84 -5.61
C LEU A 183 -1.52 -1.09 -6.18
N HIS A 184 -2.44 -0.18 -5.88
CA HIS A 184 -3.77 -0.10 -6.48
C HIS A 184 -4.26 1.35 -6.55
N THR A 185 -5.35 1.63 -7.28
CA THR A 185 -5.80 3.02 -7.51
C THR A 185 -6.23 3.78 -6.26
N ALA A 186 -6.58 3.10 -5.16
CA ALA A 186 -6.81 3.77 -3.87
C ALA A 186 -5.53 4.26 -3.15
N ASN A 187 -4.35 3.80 -3.58
CA ASN A 187 -3.05 4.24 -3.08
C ASN A 187 -2.35 5.18 -4.07
N LEU A 188 -3.09 5.75 -5.02
CA LEU A 188 -2.62 6.69 -6.03
C LEU A 188 -3.50 7.92 -6.05
N THR A 189 -2.94 9.11 -6.28
CA THR A 189 -3.71 10.33 -6.51
C THR A 189 -4.04 10.53 -8.00
N SER A 190 -5.05 11.36 -8.26
CA SER A 190 -5.70 11.46 -9.59
C SER A 190 -4.90 12.22 -10.64
N HIS A 191 -4.17 13.27 -10.27
CA HIS A 191 -3.50 14.15 -11.24
C HIS A 191 -2.01 13.85 -11.36
N THR A 192 -1.32 13.85 -10.23
CA THR A 192 0.02 13.28 -10.06
C THR A 192 -0.16 11.91 -9.43
N PRO A 193 0.52 10.84 -9.85
CA PRO A 193 0.37 9.53 -9.22
C PRO A 193 1.20 9.43 -7.93
N TYR A 194 0.91 10.24 -6.89
CA TYR A 194 1.58 10.07 -5.61
C TYR A 194 1.31 8.66 -5.08
N LEU A 195 2.38 7.91 -4.84
CA LEU A 195 2.39 6.60 -4.22
C LEU A 195 2.16 6.76 -2.72
N LEU A 196 0.98 6.34 -2.26
CA LEU A 196 0.56 6.40 -0.87
C LEU A 196 0.71 5.03 -0.20
N ASP A 197 0.84 5.04 1.12
CA ASP A 197 0.90 3.84 1.97
C ASP A 197 2.08 2.89 1.72
N TRP A 198 3.25 3.28 2.23
CA TRP A 198 4.51 2.56 2.06
C TRP A 198 4.78 1.52 3.16
N GLU A 199 3.80 1.17 4.01
CA GLU A 199 4.06 0.25 5.12
C GLU A 199 4.49 -1.16 4.65
N GLY A 200 4.02 -1.54 3.45
CA GLY A 200 4.19 -2.86 2.84
C GLY A 200 5.45 -3.05 1.99
N PHE A 201 6.22 -1.98 1.72
CA PHE A 201 7.28 -2.02 0.70
C PHE A 201 8.41 -3.00 1.03
N GLY A 202 9.06 -3.51 -0.02
CA GLY A 202 10.19 -4.43 0.08
C GLY A 202 10.41 -5.25 -1.18
N LEU A 203 11.28 -6.26 -1.08
CA LEU A 203 11.60 -7.18 -2.17
C LEU A 203 10.38 -8.02 -2.56
N ALA A 204 10.11 -8.04 -3.86
CA ALA A 204 9.07 -8.82 -4.53
C ALA A 204 9.57 -9.27 -5.92
N PRO A 205 8.86 -10.17 -6.62
CA PRO A 205 9.17 -10.49 -8.01
C PRO A 205 9.13 -9.24 -8.90
N ALA A 206 10.01 -9.16 -9.89
CA ALA A 206 9.99 -8.07 -10.87
C ALA A 206 8.60 -7.95 -11.53
N GLY A 207 8.04 -6.74 -11.53
CA GLY A 207 6.69 -6.46 -12.03
C GLY A 207 5.55 -6.67 -11.02
N TYR A 208 5.84 -6.95 -9.74
CA TYR A 208 4.83 -7.15 -8.69
C TYR A 208 3.82 -6.01 -8.58
N ASP A 209 4.27 -4.75 -8.52
CA ASP A 209 3.37 -3.61 -8.40
C ASP A 209 2.47 -3.46 -9.64
N ALA A 210 3.02 -3.64 -10.84
CA ALA A 210 2.26 -3.62 -12.09
C ALA A 210 1.22 -4.76 -12.15
N ALA A 211 1.58 -5.95 -11.64
CA ALA A 211 0.69 -7.10 -11.56
C ALA A 211 -0.45 -6.85 -10.57
N MET A 212 -0.16 -6.23 -9.42
CA MET A 212 -1.15 -5.83 -8.43
C MET A 212 -2.13 -4.80 -8.98
N LEU A 213 -1.62 -3.76 -9.64
CA LEU A 213 -2.45 -2.75 -10.30
C LEU A 213 -3.34 -3.39 -11.38
N LEU A 214 -2.81 -4.32 -12.18
CA LEU A 214 -3.59 -5.05 -13.17
C LEU A 214 -4.72 -5.86 -12.52
N ALA A 215 -4.40 -6.65 -11.49
CA ALA A 215 -5.33 -7.57 -10.84
C ALA A 215 -6.51 -6.84 -10.17
N TYR A 216 -6.25 -5.72 -9.51
CA TYR A 216 -7.29 -4.84 -8.94
C TYR A 216 -8.11 -4.10 -10.01
N SER A 217 -7.61 -4.02 -11.25
CA SER A 217 -8.24 -3.30 -12.36
C SER A 217 -9.07 -4.16 -13.29
N LEU A 218 -9.19 -5.46 -13.04
CA LEU A 218 -9.82 -6.39 -13.99
C LEU A 218 -11.31 -6.11 -14.27
N LEU A 219 -12.00 -5.37 -13.40
CA LEU A 219 -13.38 -4.93 -13.62
C LEU A 219 -13.51 -3.63 -14.42
N ALA A 220 -12.39 -3.01 -14.81
CA ALA A 220 -12.30 -1.85 -15.68
C ALA A 220 -11.41 -2.17 -16.92
N PRO A 221 -11.94 -2.84 -17.96
CA PRO A 221 -11.13 -3.41 -19.04
C PRO A 221 -10.28 -2.40 -19.83
N ALA A 222 -10.73 -1.16 -19.97
CA ALA A 222 -9.96 -0.11 -20.63
C ALA A 222 -8.69 0.25 -19.82
N PHE A 223 -8.83 0.45 -18.51
CA PHE A 223 -7.72 0.67 -17.61
C PHE A 223 -6.79 -0.55 -17.53
N ALA A 224 -7.33 -1.76 -17.40
CA ALA A 224 -6.52 -2.98 -17.37
C ALA A 224 -5.66 -3.19 -18.64
N ARG A 225 -6.19 -2.83 -19.82
CA ARG A 225 -5.40 -2.81 -21.06
C ARG A 225 -4.29 -1.77 -20.99
N ARG A 226 -4.60 -0.56 -20.52
CA ARG A 226 -3.60 0.50 -20.36
C ARG A 226 -2.48 0.13 -19.38
N VAL A 227 -2.77 -0.60 -18.30
CA VAL A 227 -1.74 -1.16 -17.40
C VAL A 227 -0.81 -2.10 -18.18
N ARG A 228 -1.35 -3.06 -18.95
CA ARG A 228 -0.55 -3.97 -19.78
C ARG A 228 0.29 -3.27 -20.84
N ASP A 229 -0.21 -2.17 -21.41
CA ASP A 229 0.51 -1.37 -22.39
C ASP A 229 1.62 -0.54 -21.76
N THR A 230 1.39 -0.02 -20.54
CA THR A 230 2.36 0.81 -19.81
C THR A 230 3.51 -0.01 -19.24
N PHE A 231 3.23 -1.24 -18.78
CA PHE A 231 4.18 -2.10 -18.08
C PHE A 231 4.53 -3.36 -18.88
N PRO A 232 5.48 -3.29 -19.83
CA PRO A 232 5.85 -4.44 -20.66
C PRO A 232 6.46 -5.59 -19.86
N VAL A 233 6.96 -5.34 -18.63
CA VAL A 233 7.43 -6.38 -17.71
C VAL A 233 6.39 -7.49 -17.49
N LEU A 234 5.09 -7.17 -17.56
CA LEU A 234 3.99 -8.14 -17.42
C LEU A 234 3.97 -9.22 -18.52
N LYS A 235 4.68 -8.99 -19.64
CA LYS A 235 4.81 -9.94 -20.76
C LYS A 235 6.08 -10.79 -20.68
N THR A 236 6.88 -10.62 -19.63
CA THR A 236 8.12 -11.38 -19.38
C THR A 236 7.87 -12.51 -18.39
N GLU A 237 8.79 -13.47 -18.30
CA GLU A 237 8.67 -14.58 -17.33
C GLU A 237 8.62 -14.08 -15.87
N PRO A 238 9.47 -13.14 -15.41
CA PRO A 238 9.32 -12.56 -14.07
C PRO A 238 7.96 -11.90 -13.83
N GLY A 239 7.44 -11.16 -14.82
CA GLY A 239 6.12 -10.53 -14.72
C GLY A 239 4.96 -11.53 -14.73
N ARG A 240 5.12 -12.67 -15.42
CA ARG A 240 4.18 -13.80 -15.34
C ARG A 240 4.15 -14.40 -13.94
N ILE A 241 5.33 -14.62 -13.34
CA ILE A 241 5.48 -15.08 -11.95
C ILE A 241 4.83 -14.09 -10.97
N ALA A 242 5.08 -12.80 -11.15
CA ALA A 242 4.45 -11.73 -10.37
C ALA A 242 2.92 -11.78 -10.42
N GLN A 243 2.35 -11.97 -11.62
CA GLN A 243 0.91 -12.12 -11.80
C GLN A 243 0.35 -13.34 -11.06
N LEU A 244 0.96 -14.52 -11.17
CA LEU A 244 0.51 -15.71 -10.45
C LEU A 244 0.51 -15.52 -8.92
N ILE A 245 1.53 -14.83 -8.40
CA ILE A 245 1.66 -14.52 -6.97
C ILE A 245 0.57 -13.55 -6.52
N VAL A 246 0.40 -12.42 -7.22
CA VAL A 246 -0.64 -11.43 -6.90
C VAL A 246 -2.04 -12.04 -7.00
N ILE A 247 -2.32 -12.81 -8.06
CA ILE A 247 -3.60 -13.49 -8.21
C ILE A 247 -3.87 -14.39 -7.00
N THR A 248 -2.86 -15.14 -6.56
CA THR A 248 -2.94 -16.00 -5.37
C THR A 248 -3.23 -15.19 -4.10
N GLU A 249 -2.56 -14.05 -3.91
CA GLU A 249 -2.79 -13.16 -2.76
C GLU A 249 -4.23 -12.65 -2.72
N LEU A 250 -4.75 -12.19 -3.86
CA LEU A 250 -6.11 -11.67 -3.96
C LEU A 250 -7.16 -12.77 -3.83
N LEU A 251 -6.94 -13.96 -4.38
CA LEU A 251 -7.82 -15.13 -4.16
C LEU A 251 -7.83 -15.56 -2.70
N GLN A 252 -6.67 -15.50 -2.02
CA GLN A 252 -6.59 -15.77 -0.60
C GLN A 252 -7.35 -14.71 0.22
N SER A 253 -7.26 -13.43 -0.13
CA SER A 253 -8.08 -12.39 0.52
C SER A 253 -9.57 -12.59 0.27
N ALA A 254 -9.96 -12.94 -0.96
CA ALA A 254 -11.34 -13.25 -1.30
C ALA A 254 -11.90 -14.45 -0.53
N SER A 255 -11.09 -15.46 -0.23
CA SER A 255 -11.53 -16.56 0.65
C SER A 255 -11.83 -16.13 2.09
N ARG A 256 -11.39 -14.94 2.50
CA ARG A 256 -11.70 -14.30 3.79
C ARG A 256 -12.81 -13.25 3.69
N GLY A 257 -13.38 -13.06 2.50
CA GLY A 257 -14.47 -12.12 2.24
C GLY A 257 -14.06 -10.79 1.59
N ASP A 258 -12.78 -10.56 1.30
CA ASP A 258 -12.32 -9.33 0.67
C ASP A 258 -12.47 -9.39 -0.85
N HIS A 259 -13.23 -8.46 -1.44
CA HIS A 259 -13.35 -8.31 -2.90
C HIS A 259 -13.77 -9.59 -3.66
N PRO A 260 -14.81 -10.33 -3.23
CA PRO A 260 -15.23 -11.57 -3.88
C PRO A 260 -15.58 -11.38 -5.37
N GLU A 261 -15.94 -10.17 -5.79
CA GLU A 261 -16.18 -9.80 -7.19
C GLU A 261 -14.97 -10.00 -8.11
N LEU A 262 -13.75 -10.04 -7.57
CA LEU A 262 -12.53 -10.25 -8.35
C LEU A 262 -12.26 -11.73 -8.62
N VAL A 263 -12.92 -12.66 -7.92
CA VAL A 263 -12.62 -14.10 -8.07
C VAL A 263 -12.79 -14.58 -9.51
N PRO A 264 -13.92 -14.33 -10.21
CA PRO A 264 -14.06 -14.78 -11.60
C PRO A 264 -12.98 -14.21 -12.55
N PRO A 265 -12.72 -12.89 -12.62
CA PRO A 265 -11.70 -12.39 -13.53
C PRO A 265 -10.26 -12.77 -13.12
N LEU A 266 -9.97 -12.93 -11.82
CA LEU A 266 -8.67 -13.42 -11.37
C LEU A 266 -8.41 -14.86 -11.85
N ARG A 267 -9.43 -15.72 -11.85
CA ARG A 267 -9.35 -17.07 -12.38
C ARG A 267 -9.13 -17.08 -13.89
N ALA A 268 -9.82 -16.19 -14.62
CA ALA A 268 -9.60 -16.03 -16.05
C ALA A 268 -8.17 -15.56 -16.37
N LEU A 269 -7.65 -14.57 -15.63
CA LEU A 269 -6.28 -14.11 -15.76
C LEU A 269 -5.28 -15.22 -15.42
N ALA A 270 -5.52 -16.02 -14.38
CA ALA A 270 -4.67 -17.14 -14.02
C ALA A 270 -4.52 -18.11 -15.20
N SER A 271 -5.63 -18.47 -15.86
CA SER A 271 -5.61 -19.35 -17.04
C SER A 271 -4.90 -18.74 -18.25
N GLU A 272 -4.88 -17.41 -18.40
CA GLU A 272 -4.16 -16.70 -19.47
C GLU A 272 -2.63 -16.76 -19.25
N VAL A 273 -2.18 -16.72 -17.99
CA VAL A 273 -0.76 -16.58 -17.63
C VAL A 273 -0.12 -17.85 -17.07
N SER A 274 -0.88 -18.94 -16.94
CA SER A 274 -0.39 -20.24 -16.47
C SER A 274 0.49 -20.93 -17.49
#